data_AF-A0A8J8JMK3-F1
#
_entry.id   AF-A0A8J8JMK3-F1
#
_cell.length_a   1.000
_cell.length_b   1.000
_cell.length_c   1.000
_cell.angle_alpha   90.00
_cell.angle_beta   90.00
_cell.angle_gamma   90.00
#
_symmetry.space_group_name_H-M   'P 1'
#
loop_
_entity.id
_entity.type
_entity.pdbx_description
1 polymer ?
#
loop_
_entity_poly.entity_id
_entity_poly.type
_entity_poly.pdbx_seq_one_letter_code
_entity_poly.pdbx_strand_id
1 'polypeptide(L)' 'MAEADFWSWVSEEKRKLDTVLEGVEEVPDLLTYLEREIQVAKDAAFSLSIRGENGAEYWRGYADALEDLMKKIQRREVRA' A
#
# COMPACT_ATOMS: atom_id res chain seq x y z
N MET A 1 0.58 -19.43 -39.84
CA MET A 1 0.92 -19.99 -38.53
C MET A 1 -0.06 -21.12 -38.26
N ALA A 2 0.43 -22.30 -37.89
CA ALA A 2 -0.46 -23.38 -37.49
C ALA A 2 -1.08 -23.02 -36.13
N GLU A 3 -2.28 -23.50 -35.86
CA GLU A 3 -2.98 -23.27 -34.58
C GLU A 3 -2.14 -23.69 -33.37
N ALA A 4 -1.35 -24.76 -33.51
CA ALA A 4 -0.40 -25.22 -32.50
C ALA A 4 0.71 -24.19 -32.21
N ASP A 5 1.24 -23.51 -33.22
CA ASP A 5 2.28 -22.48 -33.05
C ASP A 5 1.72 -21.28 -32.27
N PHE A 6 0.46 -20.92 -32.53
CA PHE A 6 -0.23 -19.85 -31.82
C PHE A 6 -0.41 -20.16 -30.34
N TRP A 7 -0.91 -21.35 -30.00
CA TRP A 7 -1.10 -21.75 -28.60
C TRP A 7 0.21 -21.92 -27.83
N SER A 8 1.26 -22.41 -28.51
CA SER A 8 2.60 -22.48 -27.92
C SER A 8 3.09 -21.09 -27.53
N TRP A 9 3.00 -20.12 -28.46
CA TRP A 9 3.37 -18.73 -28.18
C TRP A 9 2.56 -18.12 -27.03
N VAL A 10 1.23 -18.31 -27.02
CA VAL A 10 0.36 -17.80 -25.94
C VAL A 10 0.77 -18.34 -24.57
N SER A 11 1.08 -19.64 -24.48
CA SER A 11 1.50 -20.26 -23.21
C SER A 11 2.83 -19.73 -22.71
N GLU A 12 3.77 -19.47 -23.62
CA GLU A 12 5.07 -18.90 -23.29
C GLU A 12 4.93 -17.44 -22.83
N GLU A 13 4.06 -16.67 -23.49
CA GLU A 13 3.81 -15.27 -23.14
C GLU A 13 3.07 -15.15 -21.80
N LYS A 14 2.09 -16.01 -21.54
CA LYS A 14 1.43 -16.11 -20.24
C LYS A 14 2.45 -16.41 -19.13
N ARG A 15 3.36 -17.35 -19.35
CA ARG A 15 4.38 -17.71 -18.37
C ARG A 15 5.31 -16.52 -18.05
N LYS A 16 5.70 -15.74 -19.06
CA LYS A 16 6.49 -14.50 -18.85
C LYS A 16 5.70 -13.49 -18.02
N LEU A 17 4.41 -13.31 -18.33
CA LEU A 17 3.54 -12.41 -17.59
C LEU A 17 3.38 -12.86 -16.12
N ASP A 18 3.14 -14.14 -15.88
CA ASP A 18 2.99 -14.71 -14.53
C ASP A 18 4.27 -14.47 -13.71
N THR A 19 5.46 -14.65 -14.29
CA THR A 19 6.74 -14.35 -13.62
C THR A 19 6.91 -12.86 -13.30
N VAL A 20 6.41 -11.96 -14.15
CA VAL A 20 6.44 -10.51 -13.87
C VAL A 20 5.46 -10.17 -12.74
N LEU A 21 4.30 -10.80 -12.72
CA LEU A 21 3.23 -10.54 -11.74
C LEU A 21 3.49 -11.18 -10.36
N GLU A 22 4.28 -12.26 -10.27
CA GLU A 22 4.65 -12.92 -9.01
C GLU A 22 5.32 -11.97 -7.98
N GLY A 23 5.89 -10.85 -8.43
CA GLY A 23 6.52 -9.84 -7.58
C GLY A 23 5.82 -8.49 -7.54
N VAL A 24 4.68 -8.32 -8.23
CA VAL A 24 3.90 -7.09 -8.12
C VAL A 24 3.16 -7.16 -6.79
N GLU A 25 3.68 -6.43 -5.80
CA GLU A 25 2.97 -6.22 -4.55
C GLU A 25 1.59 -5.67 -4.90
N GLU A 26 0.52 -6.35 -4.49
CA GLU A 26 -0.84 -5.83 -4.67
C GLU A 26 -0.85 -4.43 -4.06
N VAL A 27 -1.07 -3.44 -4.92
CA VAL A 27 -1.19 -2.05 -4.46
C VAL A 27 -2.39 -2.04 -3.53
N PRO A 28 -2.19 -1.82 -2.21
CA PRO A 28 -3.30 -1.86 -1.28
C PRO A 28 -4.32 -0.80 -1.69
N ASP A 29 -5.60 -1.07 -1.41
CA ASP A 29 -6.60 -0.02 -1.53
C ASP A 29 -6.23 1.17 -0.63
N LEU A 30 -6.81 2.32 -0.92
CA LEU A 30 -6.42 3.57 -0.26
C LEU A 30 -6.59 3.51 1.26
N LEU A 31 -7.59 2.79 1.78
CA LEU A 31 -7.81 2.67 3.22
C LEU A 31 -6.75 1.77 3.86
N THR A 32 -6.49 0.61 3.25
CA THR A 32 -5.44 -0.32 3.68
C THR A 32 -4.06 0.36 3.66
N TYR A 33 -3.78 1.20 2.65
CA TYR A 33 -2.57 2.00 2.60
C TYR A 33 -2.48 2.99 3.76
N LEU A 34 -3.55 3.77 4.00
CA LEU A 34 -3.58 4.75 5.09
C LEU A 34 -3.42 4.11 6.46
N GLU A 35 -4.04 2.95 6.70
CA GLU A 35 -3.89 2.19 7.96
C GLU A 35 -2.44 1.78 8.21
N ARG A 36 -1.75 1.27 7.18
CA ARG A 36 -0.32 0.91 7.27
C ARG A 36 0.54 2.14 7.57
N GLU A 37 0.33 3.24 6.88
CA GLU A 37 1.10 4.48 7.09
C GLU A 37 0.87 5.09 8.48
N ILE A 38 -0.35 5.04 9.00
CA ILE A 38 -0.66 5.46 10.39
C ILE A 38 0.15 4.62 11.38
N GLN A 39 0.23 3.30 11.16
CA GLN A 39 0.99 2.42 12.04
C GLN A 39 2.49 2.72 11.99
N VAL A 40 3.06 2.88 10.80
CA VAL A 40 4.47 3.27 10.60
C VAL A 40 4.78 4.58 11.32
N ALA A 41 3.91 5.58 11.19
CA ALA A 41 4.08 6.86 11.84
C ALA A 41 4.06 6.75 13.37
N LYS A 42 3.13 5.96 13.93
CA LYS A 42 3.06 5.71 15.39
C LYS A 42 4.30 5.00 15.90
N ASP A 43 4.77 3.98 15.19
CA ASP A 43 5.97 3.22 15.56
C ASP A 43 7.23 4.10 15.51
N ALA A 44 7.36 4.95 14.48
CA ALA A 44 8.44 5.92 14.37
C ALA A 44 8.41 6.94 15.53
N ALA A 45 7.25 7.53 15.82
CA ALA A 45 7.08 8.45 16.93
C ALA A 45 7.44 7.79 18.27
N PHE A 46 6.99 6.56 18.50
CA PHE A 46 7.28 5.80 19.71
C PHE A 46 8.77 5.50 19.86
N SER A 47 9.41 5.00 18.80
CA SER A 47 10.85 4.70 18.77
C SER A 47 11.69 5.94 19.09
N LEU A 48 11.39 7.08 18.46
CA LEU A 48 12.09 8.35 18.71
C LEU A 48 11.84 8.85 20.14
N SER A 49 10.60 8.72 20.64
CA SER A 49 10.27 9.11 22.02
C SER A 49 11.05 8.32 23.06
N ILE A 50 11.21 6.99 22.85
CA ILE A 50 12.01 6.14 23.74
C ILE A 50 13.49 6.52 23.71
N ARG A 51 14.02 6.83 22.54
CA ARG A 51 15.43 7.21 22.37
C ARG A 51 15.74 8.63 22.84
N GLY A 52 14.71 9.43 23.16
CA GLY A 52 14.87 10.85 23.47
C GLY A 52 15.34 11.67 22.28
N GLU A 53 15.07 11.19 21.06
CA GLU A 53 15.47 11.83 19.81
C GLU A 53 14.40 12.82 19.33
N ASN A 54 14.84 13.85 18.62
CA ASN A 54 13.94 14.81 17.99
C ASN A 54 13.16 14.17 16.83
N GLY A 55 11.99 14.75 16.51
CA GLY A 55 11.17 14.30 15.37
C GLY A 55 9.96 13.45 15.75
N ALA A 56 9.83 13.01 17.00
CA ALA A 56 8.63 12.31 17.47
C ALA A 56 7.34 13.14 17.27
N GLU A 57 7.40 14.46 17.51
CA GLU A 57 6.29 15.41 17.30
C GLU A 57 5.79 15.40 15.84
N TYR A 58 6.72 15.38 14.87
CA TYR A 58 6.37 15.32 13.45
C TYR A 58 5.59 14.05 13.12
N TRP A 59 6.09 12.90 13.58
CA TRP A 59 5.47 11.61 13.30
C TRP A 59 4.10 11.46 13.98
N ARG A 60 3.91 12.04 15.16
CA ARG A 60 2.58 12.13 15.80
C ARG A 60 1.61 12.97 14.97
N GLY A 61 2.02 14.19 14.58
CA GLY A 61 1.18 15.05 13.76
C GLY A 61 0.87 14.46 12.37
N TYR A 62 1.81 13.72 11.78
CA TYR A 62 1.59 12.99 10.54
C TYR A 62 0.55 11.88 10.72
N ALA A 63 0.66 11.07 11.78
CA ALA A 63 -0.34 10.04 12.09
C ALA A 63 -1.74 10.65 12.29
N ASP A 64 -1.86 11.75 13.04
CA ASP A 64 -3.13 12.44 13.27
C ASP A 64 -3.75 12.95 11.96
N ALA A 65 -2.93 13.53 11.07
CA ALA A 65 -3.39 14.00 9.77
C ALA A 65 -3.91 12.86 8.88
N LEU A 66 -3.24 11.71 8.90
CA LEU A 66 -3.67 10.51 8.17
C LEU A 66 -4.98 9.94 8.73
N GLU A 67 -5.14 9.91 10.06
CA GLU A 67 -6.40 9.49 10.69
C GLU A 67 -7.57 10.41 10.31
N ASP A 68 -7.34 11.72 10.26
CA ASP A 68 -8.34 12.69 9.84
C ASP A 68 -8.73 12.54 8.36
N LEU A 69 -7.74 12.27 7.50
CA LEU A 69 -7.99 11.96 6.09
C LEU A 69 -8.82 10.68 5.94
N MET A 70 -8.45 9.61 6.65
CA MET A 70 -9.15 8.33 6.61
C MET A 70 -10.62 8.49 7.04
N LYS A 71 -10.88 9.21 8.14
CA LYS A 71 -12.25 9.53 8.60
C LYS A 71 -13.05 10.31 7.55
N LYS A 72 -12.43 11.24 6.81
CA LYS A 72 -13.10 12.00 5.74
C LYS A 72 -13.48 11.12 4.55
N ILE A 73 -12.60 10.22 4.14
CA ILE A 73 -12.84 9.28 3.05
C ILE A 73 -14.01 8.35 3.41
N GLN A 74 -13.94 7.69 4.56
CA GLN A 74 -14.99 6.78 5.03
C GLN A 74 -16.36 7.47 5.13
N ARG A 75 -16.42 8.72 5.65
CA ARG A 75 -17.67 9.50 5.71
C ARG A 75 -18.25 9.82 4.33
N ARG A 76 -17.40 9.99 3.31
CA ARG A 76 -17.85 10.29 1.95
C ARG A 76 -18.42 9.04 1.30
N GLU A 77 -17.80 7.88 1.49
CA GLU A 77 -18.27 6.60 0.97
C GLU A 77 -19.61 6.19 1.57
N VAL A 78 -19.85 6.44 2.86
CA VAL A 78 -21.15 6.18 3.51
C VAL A 78 -22.30 7.03 2.95
N ARG A 79 -22.00 8.15 2.27
CA ARG A 79 -22.99 9.08 1.72
C ARG A 79 -23.24 8.91 0.22
N ALA A 80 -22.43 8.11 -0.47
CA ALA A 80 -22.51 7.85 -1.91
C ALA A 80 -23.40 6.63 -2.19
#